data_AF-A0A1Y4R247-F1
#
_entry.id   AF-A0A1Y4R247-F1
#
_cell.length_a   1.000
_cell.length_b   1.000
_cell.length_c   1.000
_cell.angle_alpha   90.00
_cell.angle_beta   90.00
_cell.angle_gamma   90.00
#
_symmetry.space_group_name_H-M   'P 1'
#
loop_
_entity.id
_entity.type
_entity.pdbx_description
1 polymer ?
#
loop_
_entity_poly.entity_id
_entity_poly.type
_entity_poly.pdbx_seq_one_letter_code
_entity_poly.pdbx_strand_id
1 'polypeptide(L)'
;MVEKMKPILPGLGLSVAVAAISKALALLFPELGGATIAILLGIVLGNTIFRQEYLAKGTQFSESRLLEYSIVLLGFTVTFQTIGQMGIKGIVFILILMSITIVGTYLLGKKLGFNDEMSLMMSGGNAVCGSSAIGAIAPSIDAKDEEKGQIITLVNLLGTVMMLTLPFLGIALFGDQVLTKSALLGGILQSVGQVVAGASLDSPAVVQFSMLFKIMRIIMLVVVVLSFEKFILTKKAHLKGANASKKKLPIPWYVLGFLIACILNSTFDLPQFFDHGAHFASTWFETTALAAIGLRLDFKKFLKEGPRFLLYGLGVGTLQTIAAVSLIYLLHI
;
A
#
# COMPACT_ATOMS: atom_id res chain seq x y z
N MET A 1 -1.85 -29.64 -10.99
CA MET A 1 -2.04 -28.59 -9.96
C MET A 1 -1.08 -28.75 -8.77
N VAL A 2 -0.89 -29.97 -8.25
CA VAL A 2 0.00 -30.27 -7.11
C VAL A 2 1.48 -29.90 -7.33
N GLU A 3 2.04 -30.12 -8.52
CA GLU A 3 3.45 -29.74 -8.80
C GLU A 3 3.71 -28.23 -8.80
N LYS A 4 2.71 -27.41 -9.14
CA LYS A 4 2.82 -25.94 -9.10
C LYS A 4 2.81 -25.40 -7.67
N MET A 5 2.25 -26.14 -6.70
CA MET A 5 2.14 -25.71 -5.30
C MET A 5 3.32 -26.16 -4.43
N LYS A 6 4.01 -27.25 -4.79
CA LYS A 6 5.22 -27.73 -4.07
C LYS A 6 6.24 -26.63 -3.74
N PRO A 7 6.60 -25.72 -4.66
CA PRO A 7 7.57 -24.66 -4.35
C PRO A 7 7.00 -23.50 -3.51
N ILE A 8 5.68 -23.43 -3.31
CA ILE A 8 5.02 -22.38 -2.51
C ILE A 8 4.93 -22.81 -1.04
N LEU A 9 4.75 -24.10 -0.79
CA LEU A 9 4.51 -24.66 0.55
C LEU A 9 5.54 -24.23 1.61
N PRO A 10 6.88 -24.24 1.36
CA PRO A 10 7.84 -23.91 2.42
C PRO A 10 7.71 -22.47 2.94
N GLY A 11 7.67 -21.49 2.03
CA GLY A 11 7.56 -20.08 2.41
C GLY A 11 6.16 -19.71 2.92
N LEU A 12 5.11 -20.36 2.41
CA LEU A 12 3.75 -20.20 2.95
C LEU A 12 3.67 -20.76 4.37
N GLY A 13 4.18 -21.97 4.59
CA GLY A 13 4.23 -22.60 5.91
C GLY A 13 5.00 -21.75 6.92
N LEU A 14 6.14 -21.20 6.53
CA LEU A 14 6.89 -20.26 7.37
C LEU A 14 6.07 -19.01 7.70
N SER A 15 5.41 -18.39 6.71
CA SER A 15 4.61 -17.18 6.92
C SER A 15 3.44 -17.45 7.87
N VAL A 16 2.77 -18.60 7.72
CA VAL A 16 1.67 -19.04 8.60
C VAL A 16 2.20 -19.32 10.01
N ALA A 17 3.35 -19.97 10.15
CA ALA A 17 3.96 -20.23 11.46
C ALA A 17 4.29 -18.93 12.20
N VAL A 18 4.92 -17.98 11.52
CA VAL A 18 5.22 -16.66 12.09
C VAL A 18 3.93 -15.94 12.49
N ALA A 19 2.89 -15.97 11.66
CA ALA A 19 1.59 -15.37 11.99
C ALA A 19 0.89 -16.03 13.19
N ALA A 20 0.92 -17.36 13.27
CA ALA A 20 0.35 -18.10 14.40
C ALA A 20 1.08 -17.78 15.71
N ILE A 21 2.42 -17.77 15.69
CA ILE A 21 3.24 -17.36 16.83
C ILE A 21 2.90 -15.91 17.22
N SER A 22 2.75 -15.03 16.24
CA SER A 22 2.48 -13.61 16.49
C SER A 22 1.09 -13.37 17.08
N LYS A 23 0.06 -14.08 16.61
CA LYS A 23 -1.27 -14.06 17.23
C LYS A 23 -1.26 -14.64 18.65
N ALA A 24 -0.47 -15.68 18.91
CA ALA A 24 -0.31 -16.21 20.26
C ALA A 24 0.41 -15.21 21.19
N LEU A 25 1.48 -14.57 20.71
CA LEU A 25 2.19 -13.52 21.43
C LEU A 25 1.31 -12.29 21.67
N ALA A 26 0.38 -11.97 20.78
CA ALA A 26 -0.58 -10.88 20.97
C ALA A 26 -1.53 -11.12 22.15
N LEU A 27 -1.69 -12.37 22.63
CA LEU A 27 -2.44 -12.63 23.87
C LEU A 27 -1.67 -12.15 25.11
N LEU A 28 -0.33 -12.12 25.03
CA LEU A 28 0.56 -11.63 26.10
C LEU A 28 0.83 -10.12 25.97
N PHE A 29 0.86 -9.62 24.73
CA PHE A 29 1.08 -8.21 24.39
C PHE A 29 -0.09 -7.65 23.57
N PRO A 30 -1.30 -7.55 24.14
CA PRO A 30 -2.50 -7.15 23.42
C PRO A 30 -2.39 -5.74 22.81
N GLU A 31 -1.59 -4.86 23.42
CA GLU A 31 -1.34 -3.49 22.94
C GLU A 31 -0.63 -3.44 21.59
N LEU A 32 0.16 -4.47 21.23
CA LEU A 32 0.85 -4.50 19.94
C LEU A 32 -0.02 -5.10 18.83
N GLY A 33 -0.89 -6.06 19.16
CA GLY A 33 -1.70 -6.78 18.19
C GLY A 33 -0.92 -7.78 17.32
N GLY A 34 -1.62 -8.80 16.81
CA GLY A 34 -0.98 -9.91 16.08
C GLY A 34 -0.35 -9.50 14.75
N ALA A 35 -0.95 -8.54 14.04
CA ALA A 35 -0.47 -8.00 12.77
C ALA A 35 0.89 -7.30 12.90
N THR A 36 1.04 -6.43 13.90
CA THR A 36 2.30 -5.78 14.26
C THR A 36 3.39 -6.78 14.62
N ILE A 37 3.08 -7.70 15.53
CA ILE A 37 4.07 -8.68 15.98
C ILE A 37 4.53 -9.53 14.79
N ALA A 38 3.62 -9.89 13.89
CA ALA A 38 3.94 -10.64 12.68
C ALA A 38 4.93 -9.93 11.77
N ILE A 39 4.73 -8.63 11.51
CA ILE A 39 5.66 -7.89 10.66
C ILE A 39 7.02 -7.66 11.33
N LEU A 40 7.05 -7.32 12.63
CA LEU A 40 8.30 -7.12 13.37
C LEU A 40 9.11 -8.42 13.46
N LEU A 41 8.45 -9.52 13.83
CA LEU A 41 9.06 -10.84 13.90
C LEU A 41 9.54 -11.29 12.51
N GLY A 42 8.73 -11.06 11.47
CA GLY A 42 9.11 -11.30 10.08
C GLY A 42 10.37 -10.54 9.67
N ILE A 43 10.46 -9.24 9.97
CA ILE A 43 11.63 -8.41 9.66
C ILE A 43 12.89 -8.98 10.32
N VAL A 44 12.83 -9.29 11.62
CA VAL A 44 13.96 -9.85 12.37
C VAL A 44 14.39 -11.16 11.74
N LEU A 45 13.44 -12.09 11.55
CA LEU A 45 13.72 -13.42 11.04
C LEU A 45 14.22 -13.43 9.59
N GLY A 46 13.65 -12.59 8.71
CA GLY A 46 14.02 -12.48 7.30
C GLY A 46 15.40 -11.88 7.08
N ASN A 47 15.87 -11.04 8.02
CA ASN A 47 17.20 -10.44 7.94
C ASN A 47 18.29 -11.27 8.64
N THR A 48 17.92 -12.26 9.47
CA THR A 48 18.84 -13.06 10.29
C THR A 48 18.88 -14.54 9.88
N ILE A 49 17.75 -15.25 9.89
CA ILE A 49 17.68 -16.72 9.82
C ILE A 49 17.14 -17.21 8.47
N PHE A 50 16.03 -16.63 7.99
CA PHE A 50 15.24 -17.18 6.88
C PHE A 50 15.50 -16.48 5.55
N ARG A 51 16.74 -16.59 5.05
CA ARG A 51 17.21 -15.97 3.78
C ARG A 51 17.31 -16.94 2.60
N GLN A 52 16.87 -18.18 2.77
CA GLN A 52 17.06 -19.24 1.78
C GLN A 52 16.12 -19.04 0.58
N GLU A 53 16.63 -19.22 -0.64
CA GLU A 53 15.87 -18.95 -1.87
C GLU A 53 14.61 -19.81 -2.03
N TYR A 54 14.60 -21.04 -1.48
CA TYR A 54 13.44 -21.93 -1.58
C TYR A 54 12.20 -21.39 -0.84
N LEU A 55 12.36 -20.44 0.08
CA LEU A 55 11.26 -19.79 0.79
C LEU A 55 10.62 -18.67 -0.03
N ALA A 56 11.33 -18.11 -1.02
CA ALA A 56 10.95 -16.87 -1.70
C ALA A 56 9.60 -16.96 -2.42
N LYS A 57 9.31 -18.08 -3.09
CA LYS A 57 8.04 -18.26 -3.81
C LYS A 57 6.84 -18.32 -2.86
N GLY A 58 7.01 -18.96 -1.71
CA GLY A 58 5.95 -19.09 -0.71
C GLY A 58 5.67 -17.81 0.06
N THR A 59 6.72 -17.10 0.48
CA THR A 59 6.58 -15.78 1.09
C THR A 59 6.03 -14.77 0.08
N GLN A 60 6.37 -14.88 -1.21
CA GLN A 60 5.77 -14.05 -2.27
C GLN A 60 4.29 -14.29 -2.47
N PHE A 61 3.87 -15.55 -2.50
CA PHE A 61 2.46 -15.88 -2.54
C PHE A 61 1.72 -15.31 -1.33
N SER A 62 2.32 -15.44 -0.14
CA SER A 62 1.72 -14.99 1.13
C SER A 62 1.56 -13.48 1.20
N GLU A 63 2.59 -12.69 0.84
CA GLU A 63 2.49 -11.22 0.89
C GLU A 63 1.48 -10.65 -0.12
N SER A 64 1.27 -11.35 -1.24
CA SER A 64 0.46 -10.85 -2.35
C SER A 64 -0.94 -11.43 -2.28
N ARG A 65 -1.10 -12.72 -2.56
CA ARG A 65 -2.42 -13.35 -2.72
C ARG A 65 -3.24 -13.38 -1.44
N LEU A 66 -2.63 -13.69 -0.29
CA LEU A 66 -3.38 -13.67 0.97
C LEU A 66 -3.82 -12.25 1.32
N LEU A 67 -2.96 -11.25 1.10
CA LEU A 67 -3.34 -9.86 1.29
C LEU A 67 -4.48 -9.45 0.35
N GLU A 68 -4.41 -9.82 -0.92
CA GLU A 68 -5.49 -9.59 -1.89
C GLU A 68 -6.82 -10.20 -1.43
N TYR A 69 -6.80 -11.44 -0.92
CA TYR A 69 -8.01 -12.08 -0.36
C TYR A 69 -8.51 -11.39 0.91
N SER A 70 -7.62 -11.01 1.83
CA SER A 70 -7.96 -10.24 3.02
C SER A 70 -8.67 -8.94 2.67
N ILE A 71 -8.16 -8.21 1.68
CA ILE A 71 -8.77 -6.96 1.20
C ILE A 71 -10.19 -7.22 0.68
N VAL A 72 -10.39 -8.22 -0.18
CA VAL A 72 -11.73 -8.54 -0.70
C VAL A 72 -12.69 -8.88 0.44
N LEU A 73 -12.23 -9.66 1.42
CA LEU A 73 -13.02 -10.02 2.61
C LEU A 73 -13.37 -8.82 3.48
N LEU A 74 -12.45 -7.86 3.64
CA LEU A 74 -12.70 -6.59 4.33
C LEU A 74 -13.82 -5.77 3.65
N GLY A 75 -14.06 -5.97 2.35
CA GLY A 75 -15.21 -5.35 1.68
C GLY A 75 -16.55 -5.78 2.27
N PHE A 76 -16.65 -6.98 2.86
CA PHE A 76 -17.86 -7.44 3.56
C PHE A 76 -18.03 -6.85 4.96
N THR A 77 -17.02 -6.15 5.50
CA THR A 77 -17.08 -5.50 6.82
C THR A 77 -17.17 -3.97 6.71
N VAL A 78 -17.26 -3.44 5.49
CA VAL A 78 -17.28 -2.00 5.19
C VAL A 78 -18.54 -1.67 4.38
N THR A 79 -19.15 -0.51 4.63
CA THR A 79 -20.33 -0.03 3.92
C THR A 79 -20.11 1.38 3.34
N PHE A 80 -20.88 1.76 2.31
CA PHE A 80 -20.88 3.11 1.74
C PHE A 80 -21.29 4.17 2.76
N GLN A 81 -22.15 3.80 3.71
CA GLN A 81 -22.54 4.64 4.83
C GLN A 81 -21.31 4.93 5.71
N THR A 82 -20.46 3.93 5.95
CA THR A 82 -19.17 4.09 6.65
C THR A 82 -18.19 4.95 5.84
N ILE A 83 -18.15 4.80 4.50
CA ILE A 83 -17.36 5.68 3.61
C ILE A 83 -17.85 7.12 3.67
N GLY A 84 -19.16 7.33 3.74
CA GLY A 84 -19.80 8.64 3.90
C GLY A 84 -19.36 9.37 5.18
N GLN A 85 -18.91 8.65 6.21
CA GLN A 85 -18.43 9.26 7.46
C GLN A 85 -17.11 10.04 7.27
N MET A 86 -16.29 9.74 6.24
CA MET A 86 -15.14 10.61 5.89
C MET A 86 -15.58 12.02 5.46
N GLY A 87 -16.84 12.15 5.03
CA GLY A 87 -17.43 13.40 4.57
C GLY A 87 -16.74 13.98 3.34
N ILE A 88 -17.22 15.16 2.91
CA ILE A 88 -16.64 15.90 1.79
C ILE A 88 -15.18 16.30 2.07
N LYS A 89 -14.85 16.57 3.34
CA LYS A 89 -13.50 16.96 3.76
C LYS A 89 -12.47 15.87 3.49
N GLY A 90 -12.78 14.60 3.79
CA GLY A 90 -11.89 13.49 3.51
C GLY A 90 -11.64 13.29 2.00
N ILE A 91 -12.68 13.48 1.17
CA ILE A 91 -12.54 13.41 -0.29
C ILE A 91 -11.64 14.55 -0.81
N VAL A 92 -11.91 15.78 -0.38
CA VAL A 92 -11.10 16.96 -0.75
C VAL A 92 -9.64 16.77 -0.32
N PHE A 93 -9.42 16.25 0.90
CA PHE A 93 -8.09 15.92 1.40
C PHE A 93 -7.35 14.96 0.47
N ILE A 94 -7.96 13.85 0.07
CA ILE A 94 -7.33 12.89 -0.83
C ILE A 94 -6.97 13.52 -2.18
N LEU A 95 -7.89 14.26 -2.79
CA LEU A 95 -7.66 14.86 -4.10
C LEU A 95 -6.49 15.86 -4.08
N ILE A 96 -6.45 16.72 -3.06
CA ILE A 96 -5.37 17.71 -2.89
C ILE A 96 -4.05 17.00 -2.55
N LEU A 97 -4.07 16.07 -1.59
CA LEU A 97 -2.87 15.34 -1.15
C LEU A 97 -2.25 14.52 -2.29
N MET A 98 -3.08 13.84 -3.09
CA MET A 98 -2.60 13.12 -4.28
C MET A 98 -1.99 14.07 -5.30
N SER A 99 -2.61 15.23 -5.54
CA SER A 99 -2.10 16.23 -6.48
C SER A 99 -0.74 16.78 -6.02
N ILE A 100 -0.61 17.14 -4.74
CA ILE A 100 0.66 17.58 -4.15
C ILE A 100 1.72 16.47 -4.23
N THR A 101 1.35 15.23 -3.91
CA THR A 101 2.26 14.09 -3.98
C THR A 101 2.76 13.88 -5.40
N ILE A 102 1.87 13.89 -6.40
CA ILE A 102 2.24 13.68 -7.80
C ILE A 102 3.16 14.80 -8.29
N VAL A 103 2.75 16.06 -8.12
CA VAL A 103 3.51 17.21 -8.64
C VAL A 103 4.85 17.35 -7.91
N GLY A 104 4.84 17.30 -6.57
CA GLY A 104 6.04 17.48 -5.77
C GLY A 104 7.04 16.34 -5.95
N THR A 105 6.57 15.09 -6.02
CA THR A 105 7.44 13.93 -6.32
C THR A 105 8.07 14.06 -7.70
N TYR A 106 7.28 14.38 -8.72
CA TYR A 106 7.78 14.56 -10.07
C TYR A 106 8.85 15.67 -10.14
N LEU A 107 8.56 16.85 -9.58
CA LEU A 107 9.51 17.98 -9.55
C LEU A 107 10.80 17.65 -8.79
N LEU A 108 10.69 16.95 -7.65
CA LEU A 108 11.85 16.49 -6.89
C LEU A 108 12.69 15.51 -7.71
N GLY A 109 12.05 14.57 -8.41
CA GLY A 109 12.71 13.65 -9.33
C GLY A 109 13.49 14.38 -10.42
N LYS A 110 12.87 15.37 -11.07
CA LYS A 110 13.54 16.21 -12.08
C LYS A 110 14.72 16.99 -11.51
N LYS A 111 14.58 17.57 -10.31
CA LYS A 111 15.66 18.32 -9.64
C LYS A 111 16.84 17.44 -9.27
N LEU A 112 16.57 16.19 -8.88
CA LEU A 112 17.60 15.18 -8.63
C LEU A 112 18.16 14.59 -9.95
N GLY A 113 17.64 14.99 -11.12
CA GLY A 113 18.12 14.61 -12.45
C GLY A 113 17.50 13.34 -13.03
N PHE A 114 16.41 12.81 -12.43
CA PHE A 114 15.77 11.59 -12.92
C PHE A 114 15.01 11.87 -14.22
N ASN A 115 14.89 10.85 -15.08
CA ASN A 115 14.09 10.96 -16.30
C ASN A 115 12.59 11.07 -15.95
N ASP A 116 11.76 11.31 -16.96
CA ASP A 116 10.33 11.51 -16.74
C ASP A 116 9.66 10.21 -16.29
N GLU A 117 10.09 9.08 -16.87
CA GLU A 117 9.54 7.76 -16.61
C GLU A 117 9.71 7.34 -15.14
N MET A 118 10.94 7.41 -14.60
CA MET A 118 11.21 7.17 -13.18
C MET A 118 10.45 8.15 -12.29
N SER A 119 10.40 9.43 -12.66
CA SER A 119 9.75 10.47 -11.86
C SER A 119 8.24 10.25 -11.78
N LEU A 120 7.60 9.88 -12.89
CA LEU A 120 6.17 9.55 -12.95
C LEU A 120 5.86 8.23 -12.24
N MET A 121 6.69 7.20 -12.40
CA MET A 121 6.51 5.94 -11.64
C MET A 121 6.61 6.19 -10.14
N MET A 122 7.59 6.98 -9.68
CA MET A 122 7.71 7.32 -8.25
C MET A 122 6.50 8.13 -7.77
N SER A 123 6.02 9.06 -8.60
CA SER A 123 4.86 9.90 -8.30
C SER A 123 3.57 9.09 -8.17
N GLY A 124 3.25 8.26 -9.16
CA GLY A 124 2.05 7.42 -9.15
C GLY A 124 2.12 6.29 -8.14
N GLY A 125 3.31 5.69 -7.94
CA GLY A 125 3.55 4.72 -6.89
C GLY A 125 3.25 5.29 -5.51
N ASN A 126 3.77 6.47 -5.19
CA ASN A 126 3.52 7.11 -3.88
C ASN A 126 2.11 7.69 -3.74
N ALA A 127 1.49 8.18 -4.82
CA ALA A 127 0.16 8.77 -4.75
C ALA A 127 -0.98 7.73 -4.69
N VAL A 128 -0.82 6.54 -5.25
CA VAL A 128 -1.91 5.57 -5.43
C VAL A 128 -1.75 4.34 -4.54
N CYS A 129 -1.04 3.31 -5.01
CA CYS A 129 -0.93 2.00 -4.35
C CYS A 129 0.44 1.31 -4.48
N GLY A 130 1.49 2.10 -4.64
CA GLY A 130 2.87 1.61 -4.68
C GLY A 130 3.16 0.79 -5.93
N SER A 131 3.65 -0.43 -5.72
CA SER A 131 4.08 -1.35 -6.78
C SER A 131 3.00 -1.63 -7.83
N SER A 132 1.74 -1.81 -7.42
CA SER A 132 0.64 -2.09 -8.34
C SER A 132 0.36 -0.92 -9.27
N ALA A 133 0.44 0.32 -8.76
CA ALA A 133 0.30 1.52 -9.58
C ALA A 133 1.47 1.67 -10.57
N ILE A 134 2.71 1.41 -10.12
CA ILE A 134 3.89 1.42 -11.00
C ILE A 134 3.74 0.39 -12.11
N GLY A 135 3.24 -0.82 -11.80
CA GLY A 135 2.97 -1.86 -12.79
C GLY A 135 1.95 -1.46 -13.86
N ALA A 136 0.96 -0.63 -13.51
CA ALA A 136 -0.04 -0.11 -14.43
C ALA A 136 0.48 1.09 -15.25
N ILE A 137 1.30 1.94 -14.64
CA ILE A 137 1.86 3.16 -15.24
C ILE A 137 2.99 2.84 -16.20
N ALA A 138 3.92 1.95 -15.82
CA ALA A 138 5.15 1.69 -16.60
C ALA A 138 4.86 1.36 -18.08
N PRO A 139 3.87 0.50 -18.43
CA PRO A 139 3.57 0.19 -19.83
C PRO A 139 2.87 1.32 -20.60
N SER A 140 2.22 2.28 -19.90
CA SER A 140 1.52 3.40 -20.55
C SER A 140 2.46 4.56 -20.88
N ILE A 141 3.60 4.66 -20.18
CA ILE A 141 4.64 5.66 -20.43
C ILE A 141 5.88 5.09 -21.15
N ASP A 142 5.87 3.79 -21.47
CA ASP A 142 6.98 3.07 -22.11
C ASP A 142 8.27 3.07 -21.27
N ALA A 143 8.13 2.82 -19.96
CA ALA A 143 9.26 2.76 -19.03
C ALA A 143 10.02 1.44 -19.15
N LYS A 144 11.34 1.50 -18.97
CA LYS A 144 12.22 0.33 -18.98
C LYS A 144 12.01 -0.55 -17.72
N ASP A 145 12.15 -1.86 -17.88
CA ASP A 145 11.95 -2.81 -16.78
C ASP A 145 12.96 -2.65 -15.65
N GLU A 146 14.22 -2.27 -15.94
CA GLU A 146 15.21 -1.99 -14.89
C GLU A 146 14.76 -0.82 -14.02
N GLU A 147 14.34 0.28 -14.64
CA GLU A 147 13.89 1.50 -13.95
C GLU A 147 12.63 1.25 -13.13
N LYS A 148 11.70 0.46 -13.67
CA LYS A 148 10.51 -0.01 -12.96
C LYS A 148 10.87 -0.78 -11.70
N GLY A 149 11.82 -1.72 -11.79
CA GLY A 149 12.29 -2.51 -10.65
C GLY A 149 12.92 -1.65 -9.55
N GLN A 150 13.74 -0.66 -9.94
CA GLN A 150 14.38 0.28 -9.00
C GLN A 150 13.34 1.13 -8.26
N ILE A 151 12.38 1.71 -8.99
CA ILE A 151 11.35 2.55 -8.37
C ILE A 151 10.41 1.72 -7.50
N ILE A 152 10.04 0.51 -7.90
CA ILE A 152 9.28 -0.42 -7.04
C ILE A 152 10.01 -0.66 -5.71
N THR A 153 11.31 -0.93 -5.77
CA THR A 153 12.14 -1.17 -4.59
C THR A 153 12.16 0.05 -3.69
N LEU A 154 12.39 1.24 -4.25
CA LEU A 154 12.45 2.49 -3.49
C LEU A 154 11.11 2.82 -2.82
N VAL A 155 10.00 2.70 -3.55
CA VAL A 155 8.64 2.97 -3.04
C VAL A 155 8.25 1.99 -1.95
N ASN A 156 8.56 0.70 -2.11
CA ASN A 156 8.26 -0.31 -1.10
C ASN A 156 9.08 -0.07 0.17
N LEU A 157 10.37 0.28 0.05
CA LEU A 157 11.13 0.53 1.27
C LEU A 157 10.72 1.83 1.95
N LEU A 158 10.52 2.92 1.20
CA LEU A 158 9.97 4.15 1.75
C LEU A 158 8.69 3.88 2.52
N GLY A 159 7.76 3.13 1.91
CA GLY A 159 6.51 2.78 2.57
C GLY A 159 6.67 1.88 3.77
N THR A 160 7.71 1.06 3.84
CA THR A 160 7.96 0.27 5.03
C THR A 160 8.51 1.12 6.17
N VAL A 161 9.43 2.04 5.87
CA VAL A 161 9.91 3.01 6.86
C VAL A 161 8.73 3.82 7.39
N MET A 162 7.89 4.37 6.50
CA MET A 162 6.71 5.14 6.87
C MET A 162 5.67 4.30 7.63
N MET A 163 5.47 3.04 7.27
CA MET A 163 4.57 2.13 7.99
C MET A 163 5.00 1.94 9.44
N LEU A 164 6.30 1.87 9.70
CA LEU A 164 6.84 1.74 11.05
C LEU A 164 6.87 3.05 11.81
N THR A 165 6.96 4.21 11.15
CA THR A 165 7.14 5.51 11.83
C THR A 165 5.86 6.33 11.96
N LEU A 166 4.97 6.29 10.98
CA LEU A 166 3.76 7.12 10.95
C LEU A 166 2.74 6.84 12.07
N PRO A 167 2.54 5.60 12.55
CA PRO A 167 1.59 5.36 13.65
C PRO A 167 1.98 6.14 14.90
N PHE A 168 3.27 6.13 15.26
CA PHE A 168 3.81 6.89 16.39
C PHE A 168 3.71 8.39 16.17
N LEU A 169 3.96 8.87 14.94
CA LEU A 169 3.77 10.27 14.60
C LEU A 169 2.30 10.69 14.74
N GLY A 170 1.37 9.85 14.29
CA GLY A 170 -0.06 10.08 14.39
C GLY A 170 -0.54 10.14 15.84
N ILE A 171 -0.10 9.20 16.68
CA ILE A 171 -0.38 9.21 18.13
C ILE A 171 0.16 10.48 18.78
N ALA A 172 1.41 10.85 18.48
CA ALA A 172 2.07 12.02 19.07
C ALA A 172 1.40 13.35 18.67
N LEU A 173 0.92 13.49 17.43
CA LEU A 173 0.34 14.74 16.93
C LEU A 173 -1.17 14.86 17.18
N PHE A 174 -1.90 13.73 17.17
CA PHE A 174 -3.36 13.73 17.11
C PHE A 174 -4.04 12.99 18.27
N GLY A 175 -3.30 12.29 19.12
CA GLY A 175 -3.83 11.56 20.28
C GLY A 175 -4.85 10.49 19.86
N ASP A 176 -6.06 10.59 20.40
CA ASP A 176 -7.13 9.60 20.19
C ASP A 176 -8.02 9.87 18.96
N GLN A 177 -7.68 10.86 18.13
CA GLN A 177 -8.48 11.22 16.95
C GLN A 177 -8.36 10.17 15.83
N VAL A 178 -9.28 9.21 15.83
CA VAL A 178 -9.30 8.06 14.92
C VAL A 178 -9.29 8.48 13.45
N LEU A 179 -10.19 9.38 13.03
CA LEU A 179 -10.31 9.77 11.62
C LEU A 179 -9.06 10.50 11.14
N THR A 180 -8.51 11.39 11.96
CA THR A 180 -7.30 12.16 11.68
C THR A 180 -6.07 11.27 11.50
N LYS A 181 -5.86 10.33 12.43
CA LYS A 181 -4.79 9.32 12.32
C LYS A 181 -4.98 8.43 11.08
N SER A 182 -6.23 8.12 10.76
CA SER A 182 -6.58 7.33 9.58
C SER A 182 -6.31 8.06 8.27
N ALA A 183 -6.58 9.37 8.23
CA ALA A 183 -6.26 10.23 7.10
C ALA A 183 -4.74 10.30 6.87
N LEU A 184 -3.94 10.35 7.94
CA LEU A 184 -2.49 10.29 7.84
C LEU A 184 -2.05 8.94 7.25
N LEU A 185 -2.35 7.82 7.92
CA LEU A 185 -1.87 6.49 7.53
C LEU A 185 -2.39 6.07 6.15
N GLY A 186 -3.71 6.12 5.95
CA GLY A 186 -4.35 5.77 4.67
C GLY A 186 -4.02 6.73 3.53
N GLY A 187 -3.78 8.01 3.86
CA GLY A 187 -3.49 9.07 2.90
C GLY A 187 -2.11 9.02 2.28
N ILE A 188 -1.08 8.52 2.99
CA ILE A 188 0.31 8.54 2.47
C ILE A 188 1.04 7.21 2.43
N LEU A 189 0.62 6.17 3.17
CA LEU A 189 1.25 4.85 3.02
C LEU A 189 1.03 4.30 1.62
N GLN A 190 1.99 3.53 1.10
CA GLN A 190 2.14 3.28 -0.33
C GLN A 190 1.28 2.08 -0.74
N SER A 191 1.35 0.97 -0.02
CA SER A 191 0.54 -0.23 -0.29
C SER A 191 -0.58 -0.43 0.72
N VAL A 192 -1.56 -1.26 0.37
CA VAL A 192 -2.63 -1.65 1.29
C VAL A 192 -2.08 -2.41 2.50
N GLY A 193 -1.15 -3.35 2.28
CA GLY A 193 -0.54 -4.10 3.37
C GLY A 193 0.18 -3.21 4.37
N GLN A 194 0.87 -2.17 3.88
CA GLN A 194 1.50 -1.17 4.74
C GLN A 194 0.47 -0.34 5.52
N VAL A 195 -0.63 0.07 4.89
CA VAL A 195 -1.72 0.78 5.60
C VAL A 195 -2.24 -0.06 6.74
N VAL A 196 -2.56 -1.32 6.46
CA VAL A 196 -3.14 -2.23 7.44
C VAL A 196 -2.16 -2.53 8.57
N ALA A 197 -0.90 -2.87 8.26
CA ALA A 197 0.15 -3.05 9.26
C ALA A 197 0.35 -1.81 10.14
N GLY A 198 0.52 -0.63 9.51
CA GLY A 198 0.72 0.62 10.23
C GLY A 198 -0.48 1.01 11.08
N ALA A 199 -1.70 0.88 10.57
CA ALA A 199 -2.91 1.21 11.32
C ALA A 199 -3.23 0.21 12.43
N SER A 200 -2.84 -1.06 12.27
CA SER A 200 -3.04 -2.10 13.29
C SER A 200 -2.20 -1.89 14.56
N LEU A 201 -1.14 -1.07 14.47
CA LEU A 201 -0.38 -0.57 15.63
C LEU A 201 -1.17 0.38 16.52
N ASP A 202 -2.28 0.93 16.01
CA ASP A 202 -3.11 1.90 16.72
C ASP A 202 -4.43 1.26 17.19
N SER A 203 -5.34 0.94 16.27
CA SER A 203 -6.62 0.32 16.61
C SER A 203 -7.35 -0.25 15.37
N PRO A 204 -8.27 -1.21 15.54
CA PRO A 204 -9.09 -1.73 14.44
C PRO A 204 -9.90 -0.64 13.71
N ALA A 205 -10.37 0.37 14.44
CA ALA A 205 -11.08 1.50 13.85
C ALA A 205 -10.17 2.31 12.91
N VAL A 206 -8.90 2.55 13.30
CA VAL A 206 -7.94 3.23 12.44
C VAL A 206 -7.63 2.40 11.20
N VAL A 207 -7.58 1.07 11.29
CA VAL A 207 -7.44 0.19 10.10
C VAL A 207 -8.62 0.40 9.15
N GLN A 208 -9.85 0.35 9.66
CA GLN A 208 -11.07 0.49 8.86
C GLN A 208 -11.09 1.83 8.10
N PHE A 209 -10.92 2.95 8.79
CA PHE A 209 -10.95 4.28 8.17
C PHE A 209 -9.74 4.53 7.26
N SER A 210 -8.53 4.07 7.63
CA SER A 210 -7.33 4.22 6.78
C SER A 210 -7.51 3.49 5.45
N MET A 211 -8.17 2.34 5.49
CA MET A 211 -8.51 1.59 4.29
C MET A 211 -9.43 2.36 3.37
N LEU A 212 -10.37 3.14 3.90
CA LEU A 212 -11.24 4.00 3.07
C LEU A 212 -10.44 5.06 2.32
N PHE A 213 -9.57 5.79 3.02
CA PHE A 213 -8.66 6.77 2.39
C PHE A 213 -7.78 6.11 1.31
N LYS A 214 -7.26 4.92 1.57
CA LYS A 214 -6.45 4.15 0.61
C LYS A 214 -7.24 3.70 -0.61
N ILE A 215 -8.44 3.17 -0.43
CA ILE A 215 -9.28 2.70 -1.54
C ILE A 215 -9.69 3.86 -2.44
N MET A 216 -10.02 5.02 -1.86
CA MET A 216 -10.30 6.23 -2.65
C MET A 216 -9.13 6.60 -3.57
N ARG A 217 -7.89 6.50 -3.08
CA ARG A 217 -6.68 6.70 -3.90
C ARG A 217 -6.56 5.65 -5.00
N ILE A 218 -6.82 4.38 -4.70
CA ILE A 218 -6.75 3.27 -5.66
C ILE A 218 -7.76 3.45 -6.80
N ILE A 219 -8.98 3.89 -6.52
CA ILE A 219 -10.01 4.15 -7.55
C ILE A 219 -9.51 5.21 -8.55
N MET A 220 -8.72 6.18 -8.10
CA MET A 220 -8.11 7.21 -8.95
C MET A 220 -6.96 6.70 -9.84
N LEU A 221 -6.57 5.42 -9.74
CA LEU A 221 -5.50 4.83 -10.56
C LEU A 221 -5.75 5.05 -12.05
N VAL A 222 -6.98 4.83 -12.51
CA VAL A 222 -7.35 5.00 -13.93
C VAL A 222 -7.08 6.43 -14.40
N VAL A 223 -7.51 7.41 -13.61
CA VAL A 223 -7.32 8.84 -13.91
C VAL A 223 -5.83 9.18 -13.97
N VAL A 224 -5.05 8.68 -13.00
CA VAL A 224 -3.59 8.91 -12.93
C VAL A 224 -2.86 8.31 -14.14
N VAL A 225 -3.17 7.06 -14.50
CA VAL A 225 -2.52 6.36 -15.64
C VAL A 225 -2.80 7.11 -16.95
N LEU A 226 -4.05 7.48 -17.22
CA LEU A 226 -4.43 8.23 -18.42
C LEU A 226 -3.78 9.63 -18.45
N SER A 227 -3.67 10.27 -17.29
CA SER A 227 -3.04 11.59 -17.18
C SER A 227 -1.54 11.52 -17.50
N PHE A 228 -0.84 10.49 -17.00
CA PHE A 228 0.60 10.30 -17.24
C PHE A 228 0.89 9.88 -18.68
N GLU A 229 0.07 8.99 -19.25
CA GLU A 229 0.13 8.64 -20.67
C GLU A 229 -0.02 9.90 -21.54
N LYS A 230 -1.07 10.71 -21.30
CA LYS A 230 -1.29 11.96 -22.02
C LYS A 230 -0.11 12.92 -21.86
N PHE A 231 0.42 13.07 -20.65
CA PHE A 231 1.56 13.95 -20.38
C PHE A 231 2.80 13.57 -21.20
N ILE A 232 3.15 12.28 -21.23
CA ILE A 232 4.28 11.77 -22.03
C ILE A 232 4.00 11.89 -23.52
N LEU A 233 2.78 11.58 -23.97
CA LEU A 233 2.40 11.73 -25.38
C LEU A 233 2.47 13.19 -25.83
N THR A 234 2.00 14.15 -25.03
CA THR A 234 2.11 15.58 -25.39
C THR A 234 3.58 16.01 -25.48
N LYS A 235 4.44 15.53 -24.58
CA LYS A 235 5.87 15.83 -24.58
C LYS A 235 6.59 15.19 -25.78
N LYS A 236 6.21 13.97 -26.17
CA LYS A 236 6.76 13.21 -27.32
C LYS A 236 6.14 13.63 -28.65
N ALA A 237 4.89 14.12 -28.69
CA ALA A 237 4.20 14.59 -29.89
C ALA A 237 4.80 15.90 -30.44
N HIS A 238 5.41 16.70 -29.57
CA HIS A 238 6.30 17.79 -30.00
C HIS A 238 7.56 17.29 -30.74
N LEU A 239 7.84 15.97 -30.74
CA LEU A 239 9.03 15.35 -31.34
C LEU A 239 8.73 14.31 -32.44
N LYS A 240 7.53 13.72 -32.52
CA LYS A 240 6.98 12.95 -33.66
C LYS A 240 5.53 12.49 -33.37
N GLY A 241 4.65 12.57 -34.36
CA GLY A 241 3.25 12.13 -34.26
C GLY A 241 3.13 10.62 -34.04
N ALA A 242 2.67 10.22 -32.85
CA ALA A 242 2.48 8.83 -32.46
C ALA A 242 1.00 8.54 -32.18
N ASN A 243 0.49 7.47 -32.77
CA ASN A 243 -0.86 6.95 -32.56
C ASN A 243 -0.99 6.33 -31.16
N ALA A 244 -2.00 6.76 -30.40
CA ALA A 244 -2.34 6.18 -29.11
C ALA A 244 -3.01 4.81 -29.31
N SER A 245 -2.31 3.75 -28.90
CA SER A 245 -2.88 2.40 -28.81
C SER A 245 -3.74 2.30 -27.55
N LYS A 246 -5.03 1.96 -27.70
CA LYS A 246 -5.93 1.66 -26.57
C LYS A 246 -5.46 0.38 -25.86
N LYS A 247 -4.51 0.48 -24.93
CA LYS A 247 -4.19 -0.61 -23.99
C LYS A 247 -5.23 -0.64 -22.87
N LYS A 248 -5.68 -1.84 -22.50
CA LYS A 248 -6.61 -2.04 -21.37
C LYS A 248 -5.94 -1.59 -20.07
N LEU A 249 -6.61 -0.72 -19.31
CA LEU A 249 -6.18 -0.32 -17.98
C LEU A 249 -6.30 -1.51 -17.01
N PRO A 250 -5.19 -1.92 -16.35
CA PRO A 250 -5.22 -3.05 -15.43
C PRO A 250 -5.72 -2.58 -14.05
N ILE A 251 -7.04 -2.60 -13.84
CA ILE A 251 -7.59 -2.50 -12.48
C ILE A 251 -7.30 -3.83 -11.76
N PRO A 252 -6.64 -3.85 -10.60
CA PRO A 252 -6.38 -5.09 -9.88
C PRO A 252 -7.68 -5.76 -9.45
N TRP A 253 -7.77 -7.09 -9.64
CA TRP A 253 -9.00 -7.85 -9.40
C TRP A 253 -9.51 -7.72 -7.95
N TYR A 254 -8.62 -7.62 -6.96
CA TYR A 254 -8.99 -7.52 -5.54
C TYR A 254 -9.63 -6.17 -5.19
N VAL A 255 -9.34 -5.11 -5.96
CA VAL A 255 -9.99 -3.81 -5.81
C VAL A 255 -11.44 -3.91 -6.28
N LEU A 256 -11.65 -4.55 -7.44
CA LEU A 256 -12.99 -4.81 -7.95
C LEU A 256 -13.76 -5.73 -6.99
N GLY A 257 -13.12 -6.78 -6.47
CA GLY A 257 -13.69 -7.67 -5.47
C GLY A 257 -14.09 -6.94 -4.19
N PHE A 258 -13.22 -6.07 -3.65
CA PHE A 258 -13.55 -5.21 -2.51
C PHE A 258 -14.75 -4.33 -2.78
N LEU A 259 -14.79 -3.64 -3.94
CA LEU A 259 -15.91 -2.75 -4.29
C LEU A 259 -17.22 -3.51 -4.41
N ILE A 260 -17.22 -4.69 -5.06
CA ILE A 260 -18.40 -5.54 -5.16
C ILE A 260 -18.87 -5.99 -3.77
N ALA A 261 -17.96 -6.49 -2.92
CA ALA A 261 -18.28 -6.90 -1.56
C ALA A 261 -18.84 -5.74 -0.72
N CYS A 262 -18.24 -4.55 -0.83
CA CYS A 262 -18.70 -3.33 -0.17
C CYS A 262 -20.08 -2.91 -0.67
N ILE A 263 -20.33 -2.96 -1.99
CA ILE A 263 -21.67 -2.68 -2.55
C ILE A 263 -22.68 -3.65 -1.95
N LEU A 264 -22.41 -4.96 -2.01
CA LEU A 264 -23.30 -5.99 -1.49
C LEU A 264 -23.62 -5.76 -0.01
N ASN A 265 -22.60 -5.49 0.80
CA ASN A 265 -22.75 -5.21 2.23
C ASN A 265 -23.49 -3.88 2.52
N SER A 266 -23.46 -2.93 1.58
CA SER A 266 -24.15 -1.64 1.73
C SER A 266 -25.60 -1.67 1.27
N THR A 267 -25.94 -2.59 0.35
CA THR A 267 -27.28 -2.68 -0.26
C THR A 267 -28.12 -3.78 0.34
N PHE A 268 -27.51 -4.84 0.84
CA PHE A 268 -28.19 -5.99 1.43
C PHE A 268 -27.81 -6.12 2.90
N ASP A 269 -28.81 -6.39 3.75
CA ASP A 269 -28.58 -6.80 5.14
C ASP A 269 -28.05 -8.24 5.15
N LEU A 270 -26.73 -8.38 5.01
CA LEU A 270 -26.07 -9.68 5.03
C LEU A 270 -26.16 -10.30 6.44
N PRO A 271 -26.39 -11.62 6.56
CA PRO A 271 -26.36 -12.30 7.86
C PRO A 271 -25.02 -12.09 8.58
N GLN A 272 -25.06 -11.91 9.91
CA GLN A 272 -23.87 -11.68 10.75
C GLN A 272 -22.77 -12.74 10.59
N PHE A 273 -23.12 -13.96 10.18
CA PHE A 273 -22.14 -15.01 9.89
C PHE A 273 -21.17 -14.64 8.76
N PHE A 274 -21.63 -13.90 7.74
CA PHE A 274 -20.75 -13.43 6.65
C PHE A 274 -19.75 -12.40 7.16
N ASP A 275 -20.19 -11.46 7.98
CA ASP A 275 -19.31 -10.45 8.58
C ASP A 275 -18.26 -11.09 9.49
N HIS A 276 -18.67 -11.90 10.48
CA HIS A 276 -17.74 -12.56 11.39
C HIS A 276 -16.78 -13.52 10.69
N GLY A 277 -17.29 -14.31 9.73
CA GLY A 277 -16.47 -15.25 8.95
C GLY A 277 -15.47 -14.52 8.05
N ALA A 278 -15.90 -13.45 7.38
CA ALA A 278 -15.04 -12.62 6.55
C ALA A 278 -13.98 -11.91 7.39
N HIS A 279 -14.36 -11.34 8.53
CA HIS A 279 -13.42 -10.70 9.45
C HIS A 279 -12.38 -11.70 9.99
N PHE A 280 -12.82 -12.88 10.44
CA PHE A 280 -11.91 -13.92 10.93
C PHE A 280 -10.91 -14.36 9.84
N ALA A 281 -11.39 -14.72 8.65
CA ALA A 281 -10.53 -15.14 7.56
C ALA A 281 -9.62 -14.00 7.08
N SER A 282 -10.14 -12.77 6.99
CA SER A 282 -9.39 -11.59 6.61
C SER A 282 -8.22 -11.35 7.55
N THR A 283 -8.46 -11.32 8.86
CA THR A 283 -7.38 -11.05 9.83
C THR A 283 -6.29 -12.12 9.84
N TRP A 284 -6.62 -13.39 9.54
CA TRP A 284 -5.61 -14.46 9.40
C TRP A 284 -4.78 -14.31 8.12
N PHE A 285 -5.44 -14.05 6.99
CA PHE A 285 -4.76 -13.78 5.73
C PHE A 285 -3.88 -12.54 5.80
N GLU A 286 -4.39 -11.48 6.42
CA GLU A 286 -3.67 -10.25 6.71
C GLU A 286 -2.42 -10.52 7.56
N THR A 287 -2.57 -11.12 8.74
CA THR A 287 -1.43 -11.38 9.65
C THR A 287 -0.37 -12.25 8.97
N THR A 288 -0.79 -13.24 8.17
CA THR A 288 0.11 -14.10 7.39
C THR A 288 0.83 -13.32 6.29
N ALA A 289 0.12 -12.43 5.60
CA ALA A 289 0.72 -11.56 4.60
C ALA A 289 1.73 -10.60 5.24
N LEU A 290 1.42 -10.01 6.39
CA LEU A 290 2.31 -9.09 7.11
C LEU A 290 3.59 -9.79 7.61
N ALA A 291 3.47 -11.03 8.11
CA ALA A 291 4.63 -11.87 8.39
C ALA A 291 5.52 -12.04 7.15
N ALA A 292 4.91 -12.36 6.01
CA ALA A 292 5.62 -12.55 4.75
C ALA A 292 6.28 -11.27 4.23
N ILE A 293 5.61 -10.11 4.34
CA ILE A 293 6.18 -8.79 4.02
C ILE A 293 7.43 -8.55 4.86
N GLY A 294 7.35 -8.79 6.17
CA GLY A 294 8.50 -8.66 7.06
C GLY A 294 9.67 -9.57 6.67
N LEU A 295 9.38 -10.85 6.43
CA LEU A 295 10.37 -11.86 6.02
C LEU A 295 11.09 -11.51 4.72
N ARG A 296 10.44 -10.76 3.83
CA ARG A 296 10.98 -10.39 2.52
C ARG A 296 11.65 -9.03 2.48
N LEU A 297 11.57 -8.27 3.57
CA LEU A 297 12.18 -6.96 3.64
C LEU A 297 13.71 -7.06 3.73
N ASP A 298 14.40 -6.44 2.78
CA ASP A 298 15.87 -6.43 2.70
C ASP A 298 16.42 -5.00 2.83
N PHE A 299 16.80 -4.62 4.06
CA PHE A 299 17.38 -3.30 4.34
C PHE A 299 18.73 -3.09 3.63
N LYS A 300 19.50 -4.17 3.43
CA LYS A 300 20.82 -4.07 2.80
C LYS A 300 20.69 -3.70 1.33
N LYS A 301 19.67 -4.20 0.63
CA LYS A 301 19.38 -3.81 -0.76
C LYS A 301 19.05 -2.34 -0.87
N PHE A 302 18.22 -1.79 0.01
CA PHE A 302 17.89 -0.36 -0.03
C PHE A 302 19.10 0.55 0.14
N LEU A 303 19.99 0.25 1.09
CA LEU A 303 21.19 1.05 1.30
C LEU A 303 22.16 0.99 0.10
N LYS A 304 22.05 -0.05 -0.75
CA LYS A 304 22.89 -0.25 -1.93
C LYS A 304 22.39 0.44 -3.21
N GLU A 305 21.16 0.95 -3.26
CA GLU A 305 20.61 1.66 -4.43
C GLU A 305 21.31 3.03 -4.69
N GLY A 306 22.09 3.51 -3.73
CA GLY A 306 22.93 4.69 -3.87
C GLY A 306 22.28 5.97 -3.32
N PRO A 307 23.11 6.99 -3.02
CA PRO A 307 22.70 8.16 -2.24
C PRO A 307 21.59 8.98 -2.92
N ARG A 308 21.56 9.00 -4.24
CA ARG A 308 20.57 9.74 -5.01
C ARG A 308 19.15 9.15 -4.90
N PHE A 309 19.03 7.82 -4.89
CA PHE A 309 17.75 7.14 -4.64
C PHE A 309 17.31 7.33 -3.19
N LEU A 310 18.23 7.26 -2.23
CA LEU A 310 17.95 7.53 -0.82
C LEU A 310 17.41 8.95 -0.61
N LEU A 311 18.07 9.96 -1.17
CA LEU A 311 17.62 11.36 -1.12
C LEU A 311 16.23 11.53 -1.75
N TYR A 312 15.97 10.82 -2.86
CA TYR A 312 14.66 10.88 -3.49
C TYR A 312 13.58 10.28 -2.59
N GLY A 313 13.79 9.07 -2.06
CA GLY A 313 12.86 8.41 -1.15
C GLY A 313 12.58 9.24 0.10
N LEU A 314 13.63 9.71 0.79
CA LEU A 314 13.50 10.56 1.98
C LEU A 314 12.79 11.88 1.69
N GLY A 315 13.13 12.53 0.58
CA GLY A 315 12.48 13.78 0.18
C GLY A 315 11.00 13.59 -0.14
N VAL A 316 10.62 12.48 -0.80
CA VAL A 316 9.21 12.14 -1.06
C VAL A 316 8.48 11.84 0.25
N GLY A 317 9.05 11.01 1.13
CA GLY A 317 8.44 10.71 2.43
C GLY A 317 8.20 11.95 3.28
N THR A 318 9.19 12.85 3.31
CA THR A 318 9.09 14.13 4.03
C THR A 318 8.01 15.03 3.42
N LEU A 319 8.00 15.18 2.09
CA LEU A 319 6.99 15.94 1.36
C LEU A 319 5.58 15.43 1.68
N GLN A 320 5.35 14.12 1.57
CA GLN A 320 4.04 13.51 1.81
C GLN A 320 3.59 13.69 3.26
N THR A 321 4.50 13.49 4.22
CA THR A 321 4.19 13.61 5.65
C THR A 321 3.82 15.05 5.98
N ILE A 322 4.61 16.03 5.54
CA ILE A 322 4.33 17.46 5.76
C ILE A 322 3.01 17.85 5.09
N ALA A 323 2.79 17.45 3.83
CA ALA A 323 1.56 17.75 3.11
C ALA A 323 0.32 17.18 3.82
N ALA A 324 0.37 15.91 4.25
CA ALA A 324 -0.74 15.27 4.94
C ALA A 324 -1.05 15.96 6.27
N VAL A 325 -0.05 16.18 7.13
CA VAL A 325 -0.23 16.86 8.41
C VAL A 325 -0.77 18.29 8.21
N SER A 326 -0.23 19.03 7.24
CA SER A 326 -0.69 20.39 6.96
C SER A 326 -2.14 20.43 6.49
N LEU A 327 -2.53 19.52 5.60
CA LEU A 327 -3.91 19.45 5.10
C LEU A 327 -4.89 18.96 6.16
N ILE A 328 -4.46 18.04 7.03
CA ILE A 328 -5.26 17.60 8.19
C ILE A 328 -5.63 18.80 9.06
N TYR A 329 -4.64 19.62 9.45
CA TYR A 329 -4.90 20.82 10.25
C TYR A 329 -5.73 21.86 9.48
N LEU A 330 -5.45 22.08 8.20
CA LEU A 330 -6.18 23.08 7.39
C LEU A 330 -7.66 22.71 7.20
N LEU A 331 -7.93 21.44 6.89
CA LEU A 331 -9.28 20.96 6.60
C LEU A 331 -10.07 20.57 7.86
N HIS A 332 -9.42 20.54 9.03
CA HIS A 332 -9.98 20.13 10.30
C HIS A 332 -10.65 18.76 10.17
N ILE A 333 -9.84 17.77 9.80
CA ILE A 333 -10.19 16.34 9.68
C ILE A 333 -9.82 15.63 10.97
#